data_AF-A0A1S2M379-F1
#
_entry.id   AF-A0A1S2M379-F1
#
_cell.length_a   1.000
_cell.length_b   1.000
_cell.length_c   1.000
_cell.angle_alpha   90.00
_cell.angle_beta   90.00
_cell.angle_gamma   90.00
#
_symmetry.space_group_name_H-M   'P 1'
#
loop_
_entity.id
_entity.type
_entity.pdbx_description
1 polymer ?
#
loop_
_entity_poly.entity_id
_entity_poly.type
_entity_poly.pdbx_seq_one_letter_code
_entity_poly.pdbx_strand_id
1 'polypeptide(L)'
;MKKYWKVLSGITLAALLVTACGTEDTKEKEVGGSPDTGYEEPTEEQPEITIIEEGAIAVELVAKENADMKYLFKLVNTTDKDIDLSFASLQEFDYIIKSHAGEKVYQYSDDMAFGEAFVEKTIKANDFIVSEVDLTDVIPTLESGLYSIEIWSSARESDGFRTEINLEITTDAKVGVTTLVVSLVGIVDNNSVEIKDEAGKVKVYRITEEVKSYLSSIPENEPVTINFYEENGQLVISSIIVD
;
A
#
# COMPACT_ATOMS: atom_id res chain seq x y z
N MET A 1 4.09 -54.78 19.75
CA MET A 1 5.16 -55.69 19.27
C MET A 1 6.18 -54.86 18.51
N LYS A 2 7.45 -54.93 18.96
CA LYS A 2 8.74 -54.82 18.22
C LYS A 2 8.91 -53.78 17.10
N LYS A 3 10.02 -53.07 16.90
CA LYS A 3 11.30 -52.78 17.58
C LYS A 3 12.08 -51.93 16.53
N TYR A 4 12.76 -50.89 16.97
CA TYR A 4 14.01 -50.27 16.48
C TYR A 4 14.57 -50.56 15.05
N TRP A 5 15.04 -49.49 14.37
CA TRP A 5 16.45 -49.42 13.91
C TRP A 5 16.90 -47.95 13.67
N LYS A 6 17.76 -47.43 14.55
CA LYS A 6 18.75 -46.36 14.25
C LYS A 6 20.06 -47.03 13.88
N VAL A 7 20.90 -46.44 13.01
CA VAL A 7 22.35 -46.69 12.68
C VAL A 7 22.51 -46.71 11.15
N LEU A 8 23.47 -46.10 10.44
CA LEU A 8 24.75 -45.39 10.71
C LEU A 8 25.14 -44.69 9.37
N SER A 9 25.78 -43.51 9.41
CA SER A 9 27.17 -43.24 8.96
C SER A 9 27.54 -43.51 7.49
N GLY A 10 28.10 -42.49 6.82
CA GLY A 10 28.84 -42.68 5.57
C GLY A 10 29.34 -41.37 4.95
N ILE A 11 30.41 -40.82 5.51
CA ILE A 11 31.28 -39.78 4.91
C ILE A 11 31.65 -40.17 3.47
N THR A 12 31.48 -39.26 2.50
CA THR A 12 32.36 -39.26 1.32
C THR A 12 32.67 -37.83 0.88
N LEU A 13 33.84 -37.38 1.33
CA LEU A 13 34.58 -36.24 0.83
C LEU A 13 35.13 -36.60 -0.56
N ALA A 14 34.80 -35.82 -1.60
CA ALA A 14 35.46 -35.91 -2.90
C ALA A 14 35.84 -34.49 -3.36
N ALA A 15 37.09 -34.14 -3.09
CA ALA A 15 37.76 -32.97 -3.65
C ALA A 15 38.01 -33.20 -5.15
N LEU A 16 37.45 -32.34 -6.00
CA LEU A 16 37.81 -32.28 -7.41
C LEU A 16 39.06 -31.40 -7.57
N LEU A 17 40.16 -32.06 -7.89
CA LEU A 17 41.42 -31.46 -8.30
C LEU A 17 41.29 -30.94 -9.73
N VAL A 18 41.55 -29.65 -9.95
CA VAL A 18 41.72 -29.07 -11.28
C VAL A 18 43.21 -29.10 -11.64
N THR A 19 43.57 -29.97 -12.57
CA THR A 19 44.84 -29.96 -13.32
C THR A 19 44.47 -29.74 -14.79
N ALA A 20 44.75 -28.57 -15.36
CA ALA A 20 46.00 -28.19 -16.01
C ALA A 20 46.26 -28.93 -17.34
N CYS A 21 46.06 -28.21 -18.45
CA CYS A 21 46.72 -28.36 -19.75
C CYS A 21 46.40 -27.06 -20.51
N GLY A 22 47.29 -26.18 -20.97
CA GLY A 22 48.70 -26.32 -21.31
C GLY A 22 48.86 -26.10 -22.81
N THR A 23 49.83 -25.24 -23.21
CA THR A 23 50.42 -25.05 -24.57
C THR A 23 49.73 -23.95 -25.41
N GLU A 24 50.38 -22.97 -26.08
CA GLU A 24 51.75 -22.44 -26.17
C GLU A 24 51.67 -21.17 -27.06
N ASP A 25 52.48 -20.15 -26.78
CA ASP A 25 52.56 -18.92 -27.57
C ASP A 25 53.22 -19.15 -28.95
N THR A 26 52.67 -18.57 -30.02
CA THR A 26 53.45 -18.28 -31.23
C THR A 26 53.06 -16.92 -31.78
N LYS A 27 54.08 -16.06 -31.92
CA LYS A 27 53.99 -14.67 -32.39
C LYS A 27 53.74 -14.54 -33.90
N GLU A 28 52.88 -13.57 -34.20
CA GLU A 28 52.88 -12.59 -35.30
C GLU A 28 52.91 -13.05 -36.76
N LYS A 29 51.85 -12.65 -37.49
CA LYS A 29 51.96 -11.95 -38.78
C LYS A 29 50.90 -10.85 -38.89
N GLU A 30 51.35 -9.60 -38.94
CA GLU A 30 50.61 -8.50 -39.57
C GLU A 30 50.47 -8.76 -41.08
N VAL A 31 49.25 -8.67 -41.59
CA VAL A 31 48.95 -8.27 -42.96
C VAL A 31 47.68 -7.43 -42.95
N GLY A 32 47.78 -6.20 -43.45
CA GLY A 32 46.72 -5.20 -43.44
C GLY A 32 45.56 -5.51 -44.40
N GLY A 33 44.44 -4.83 -44.13
CA GLY A 33 43.26 -4.83 -44.99
C GLY A 33 41.98 -4.66 -44.18
N SER A 34 41.56 -3.41 -44.01
CA SER A 34 40.22 -3.04 -43.54
C SER A 34 39.14 -3.65 -44.45
N PRO A 35 38.09 -4.21 -43.85
CA PRO A 35 36.76 -3.72 -44.14
C PRO A 35 36.15 -3.20 -42.85
N ASP A 36 35.93 -1.89 -42.85
CA ASP A 36 34.94 -1.16 -42.08
C ASP A 36 33.65 -2.00 -41.97
N THR A 37 33.56 -2.79 -40.90
CA THR A 37 32.32 -3.31 -40.39
C THR A 37 31.90 -2.30 -39.34
N GLY A 38 31.00 -1.38 -39.72
CA GLY A 38 30.42 -0.33 -38.89
C GLY A 38 29.65 -0.87 -37.68
N TYR A 39 30.35 -1.54 -36.78
CA TYR A 39 29.95 -1.80 -35.41
C TYR A 39 30.59 -0.68 -34.60
N GLU A 40 29.82 0.39 -34.41
CA GLU A 40 30.08 1.29 -33.29
C GLU A 40 30.06 0.42 -32.02
N GLU A 41 31.13 0.48 -31.22
CA GLU A 41 31.06 -0.03 -29.85
C GLU A 41 29.89 0.68 -29.16
N PRO A 42 28.96 -0.04 -28.50
CA PRO A 42 27.95 0.61 -27.70
C PRO A 42 28.64 1.37 -26.57
N THR A 43 28.80 2.68 -26.74
CA THR A 43 29.03 3.58 -25.61
C THR A 43 27.78 3.50 -24.76
N GLU A 44 27.80 2.67 -23.71
CA GLU A 44 26.84 2.73 -22.62
C GLU A 44 27.06 4.05 -21.88
N GLU A 45 26.57 5.15 -22.45
CA GLU A 45 26.27 6.34 -21.68
C GLU A 45 25.06 5.97 -20.80
N GLN A 46 25.32 5.37 -19.63
CA GLN A 46 24.32 5.30 -18.59
C GLN A 46 23.92 6.75 -18.27
N PRO A 47 22.63 7.10 -18.30
CA PRO A 47 22.20 8.45 -17.97
C PRO A 47 22.72 8.79 -16.57
N GLU A 48 23.48 9.88 -16.48
CA GLU A 48 23.96 10.42 -15.21
C GLU A 48 22.73 10.76 -14.38
N ILE A 49 22.45 9.96 -13.35
CA ILE A 49 21.30 10.18 -12.46
C ILE A 49 21.54 11.49 -11.73
N THR A 50 20.80 12.54 -12.10
CA THR A 50 20.80 13.77 -11.34
C THR A 50 19.86 13.58 -10.17
N ILE A 51 20.41 13.23 -9.00
CA ILE A 51 19.63 13.17 -7.77
C ILE A 51 19.11 14.57 -7.49
N ILE A 52 17.80 14.71 -7.38
CA ILE A 52 17.16 15.99 -7.03
C ILE A 52 17.55 16.38 -5.60
N GLU A 53 17.74 17.68 -5.37
CA GLU A 53 18.08 18.19 -4.05
C GLU A 53 16.99 17.81 -3.02
N GLU A 54 17.43 17.54 -1.78
CA GLU A 54 16.52 17.26 -0.67
C GLU A 54 15.52 18.43 -0.51
N GLY A 55 14.22 18.11 -0.58
CA GLY A 55 13.15 19.11 -0.50
C GLY A 55 12.63 19.65 -1.84
N ALA A 56 13.26 19.30 -2.98
CA ALA A 56 12.76 19.65 -4.32
C ALA A 56 11.44 18.92 -4.67
N ILE A 57 11.26 17.73 -4.10
CA ILE A 57 9.98 17.01 -4.11
C ILE A 57 9.51 16.86 -2.67
N ALA A 58 8.27 17.30 -2.42
CA ALA A 58 7.54 16.96 -1.21
C ALA A 58 6.64 15.75 -1.47
N VAL A 59 6.56 14.87 -0.48
CA VAL A 59 5.74 13.67 -0.51
C VAL A 59 4.57 13.84 0.46
N GLU A 60 3.35 13.78 -0.05
CA GLU A 60 2.14 13.91 0.77
C GLU A 60 1.26 12.67 0.64
N LEU A 61 0.56 12.32 1.73
CA LEU A 61 -0.49 11.32 1.72
C LEU A 61 -1.72 11.92 2.38
N VAL A 62 -2.80 12.08 1.63
CA VAL A 62 -4.04 12.70 2.11
C VAL A 62 -5.19 11.72 1.97
N ALA A 63 -6.11 11.69 2.96
CA ALA A 63 -7.32 10.89 2.85
C ALA A 63 -8.15 11.36 1.64
N LYS A 64 -8.70 10.41 0.88
CA LYS A 64 -9.57 10.72 -0.25
C LYS A 64 -10.97 11.03 0.27
N GLU A 65 -11.51 12.18 -0.14
CA GLU A 65 -12.86 12.58 0.28
C GLU A 65 -13.91 11.54 -0.16
N ASN A 66 -14.85 11.24 0.74
CA ASN A 66 -15.98 10.32 0.50
C ASN A 66 -15.57 8.90 0.06
N ALA A 67 -14.37 8.46 0.44
CA ALA A 67 -13.85 7.15 0.09
C ALA A 67 -13.11 6.53 1.27
N ASP A 68 -13.78 5.65 1.99
CA ASP A 68 -13.20 4.96 3.14
C ASP A 68 -11.95 4.18 2.72
N MET A 69 -10.91 4.24 3.55
CA MET A 69 -9.66 3.50 3.38
C MET A 69 -8.88 3.81 2.08
N LYS A 70 -9.23 4.88 1.38
CA LYS A 70 -8.52 5.35 0.18
C LYS A 70 -7.78 6.63 0.47
N TYR A 71 -6.56 6.71 -0.03
CA TYR A 71 -5.68 7.85 0.12
C TYR A 71 -5.15 8.31 -1.24
N LEU A 72 -4.73 9.56 -1.31
CA LEU A 72 -4.06 10.15 -2.46
C LEU A 72 -2.61 10.40 -2.08
N PHE A 73 -1.72 9.62 -2.69
CA PHE A 73 -0.28 9.84 -2.64
C PHE A 73 0.09 10.91 -3.66
N LYS A 74 0.77 11.96 -3.21
CA LYS A 74 1.20 13.06 -4.06
C LYS A 74 2.70 13.24 -4.03
N LEU A 75 3.26 13.43 -5.23
CA LEU A 75 4.60 13.97 -5.40
C LEU A 75 4.45 15.41 -5.88
N VAL A 76 4.90 16.35 -5.07
CA VAL A 76 4.76 17.78 -5.29
C VAL A 76 6.12 18.35 -5.64
N ASN A 77 6.25 18.91 -6.85
CA ASN A 77 7.44 19.65 -7.24
C ASN A 77 7.39 21.04 -6.60
N THR A 78 8.30 21.31 -5.66
CA THR A 78 8.35 22.58 -4.91
C THR A 78 9.24 23.63 -5.59
N THR A 79 9.80 23.31 -6.75
CA THR A 79 10.78 24.13 -7.47
C THR A 79 10.12 24.94 -8.59
N ASP A 80 10.89 25.89 -9.15
CA ASP A 80 10.50 26.70 -10.30
C ASP A 80 10.86 26.06 -11.66
N LYS A 81 11.29 24.80 -11.66
CA LYS A 81 11.67 24.04 -12.85
C LYS A 81 10.88 22.75 -12.93
N ASP A 82 10.72 22.22 -14.14
CA ASP A 82 10.17 20.89 -14.34
C ASP A 82 11.13 19.83 -13.79
N ILE A 83 10.58 18.76 -13.21
CA ILE A 83 11.34 17.62 -12.70
C ILE A 83 10.89 16.38 -13.45
N ASP A 84 11.85 15.68 -14.06
CA ASP A 84 11.63 14.39 -14.70
C ASP A 84 11.91 13.26 -13.70
N LEU A 85 10.99 12.31 -13.65
CA LEU A 85 11.02 11.11 -12.81
C LEU A 85 11.16 9.88 -13.70
N SER A 86 12.10 9.02 -13.35
CA SER A 86 12.39 7.78 -14.06
C SER A 86 12.06 6.57 -13.20
N PHE A 87 11.25 5.67 -13.72
CA PHE A 87 10.84 4.43 -13.07
C PHE A 87 11.40 3.22 -13.83
N ALA A 88 11.99 2.27 -13.12
CA ALA A 88 12.53 1.04 -13.73
C ALA A 88 11.45 0.00 -14.05
N SER A 89 10.26 0.13 -13.47
CA SER A 89 9.11 -0.74 -13.67
C SER A 89 7.82 0.07 -13.65
N LEU A 90 6.67 -0.60 -13.84
CA LEU A 90 5.34 0.00 -13.66
C LEU A 90 4.97 0.25 -12.19
N GLN A 91 5.85 -0.04 -11.24
CA GLN A 91 5.68 0.37 -9.85
C GLN A 91 6.03 1.85 -9.73
N GLU A 92 5.09 2.69 -9.31
CA GLU A 92 5.30 4.15 -9.15
C GLU A 92 5.55 4.58 -7.70
N PHE A 93 5.11 3.74 -6.76
CA PHE A 93 5.28 3.92 -5.33
C PHE A 93 5.31 2.57 -4.63
N ASP A 94 5.74 2.58 -3.37
CA ASP A 94 5.60 1.46 -2.45
C ASP A 94 5.29 2.00 -1.06
N TYR A 95 4.67 1.15 -0.24
CA TYR A 95 4.38 1.51 1.15
C TYR A 95 4.49 0.32 2.08
N ILE A 96 4.83 0.63 3.34
CA ILE A 96 4.86 -0.31 4.45
C ILE A 96 3.85 0.15 5.50
N ILE A 97 3.08 -0.79 6.03
CA ILE A 97 2.30 -0.59 7.25
C ILE A 97 3.09 -1.16 8.42
N LYS A 98 3.28 -0.37 9.47
CA LYS A 98 3.94 -0.79 10.71
C LYS A 98 2.94 -0.79 11.86
N SER A 99 3.06 -1.76 12.76
CA SER A 99 2.34 -1.75 14.03
C SER A 99 2.88 -0.64 14.95
N HIS A 100 2.17 -0.35 16.04
CA HIS A 100 2.64 0.58 17.08
C HIS A 100 4.05 0.22 17.63
N ALA A 101 4.44 -1.06 17.59
CA ALA A 101 5.76 -1.51 18.00
C ALA A 101 6.86 -1.24 16.95
N GLY A 102 6.50 -0.69 15.79
CA GLY A 102 7.40 -0.44 14.66
C GLY A 102 7.65 -1.67 13.78
N GLU A 103 6.92 -2.77 14.00
CA GLU A 103 7.05 -3.99 13.21
C GLU A 103 6.34 -3.85 11.87
N LYS A 104 7.03 -4.18 10.75
CA LYS A 104 6.41 -4.29 9.43
C LYS A 104 5.37 -5.40 9.44
N VAL A 105 4.09 -5.04 9.29
CA VAL A 105 2.98 -6.00 9.20
C VAL A 105 2.50 -6.21 7.77
N TYR A 106 2.79 -5.26 6.88
CA TYR A 106 2.41 -5.32 5.47
C TYR A 106 3.37 -4.50 4.62
N GLN A 107 3.61 -4.93 3.38
CA GLN A 107 4.26 -4.13 2.34
C GLN A 107 3.58 -4.36 0.99
N TYR A 108 3.26 -3.29 0.28
CA TYR A 108 2.50 -3.34 -0.97
C TYR A 108 3.21 -4.17 -2.04
N SER A 109 4.52 -4.00 -2.19
CA SER A 109 5.30 -4.78 -3.16
C SER A 109 5.31 -6.29 -2.89
N ASP A 110 5.03 -6.75 -1.67
CA ASP A 110 5.06 -8.18 -1.34
C ASP A 110 3.87 -8.94 -1.98
N ASP A 111 2.76 -8.24 -2.28
CA ASP A 111 1.52 -8.82 -2.84
C ASP A 111 1.27 -8.46 -4.32
N MET A 112 2.16 -7.68 -4.93
CA MET A 112 1.97 -7.16 -6.28
C MET A 112 3.02 -7.68 -7.25
N ALA A 113 2.60 -7.87 -8.51
CA ALA A 113 3.51 -8.11 -9.63
C ALA A 113 3.49 -6.89 -10.55
N PHE A 114 4.64 -6.25 -10.73
CA PHE A 114 4.78 -5.08 -11.59
C PHE A 114 5.40 -5.48 -12.93
N GLY A 115 4.92 -4.87 -14.01
CA GLY A 115 5.52 -5.06 -15.33
C GLY A 115 6.88 -4.37 -15.40
N GLU A 116 7.85 -5.04 -16.02
CA GLU A 116 9.16 -4.45 -16.33
C GLU A 116 9.02 -3.51 -17.53
N ALA A 117 9.01 -2.21 -17.26
CA ALA A 117 8.95 -1.16 -18.28
C ALA A 117 9.61 0.11 -17.72
N PHE A 118 10.53 0.66 -18.50
CA PHE A 118 11.08 1.97 -18.20
C PHE A 118 10.03 3.05 -18.52
N VAL A 119 9.68 3.86 -17.52
CA VAL A 119 8.67 4.91 -17.62
C VAL A 119 9.27 6.23 -17.17
N GLU A 120 9.00 7.29 -17.92
CA GLU A 120 9.35 8.66 -17.55
C GLU A 120 8.07 9.46 -17.29
N LYS A 121 8.10 10.31 -16.26
CA LYS A 121 7.02 11.27 -15.94
C LYS A 121 7.61 12.62 -15.60
N THR A 122 7.05 13.68 -16.15
CA THR A 122 7.43 15.05 -15.80
C THR A 122 6.42 15.65 -14.82
N ILE A 123 6.90 16.16 -13.69
CA ILE A 123 6.13 17.03 -12.79
C ILE A 123 6.54 18.48 -13.12
N LYS A 124 5.58 19.27 -13.59
CA LYS A 124 5.85 20.68 -13.91
C LYS A 124 6.23 21.48 -12.67
N ALA A 125 6.93 22.60 -12.89
CA ALA A 125 7.24 23.55 -11.83
C ALA A 125 6.00 23.90 -10.98
N ASN A 126 6.11 23.77 -9.65
CA ASN A 126 5.03 24.03 -8.69
C ASN A 126 3.75 23.18 -8.90
N ASP A 127 3.85 22.05 -9.59
CA ASP A 127 2.74 21.14 -9.86
C ASP A 127 2.92 19.81 -9.10
N PHE A 128 1.96 18.90 -9.23
CA PHE A 128 2.00 17.59 -8.59
C PHE A 128 1.44 16.48 -9.46
N ILE A 129 1.89 15.25 -9.19
CA ILE A 129 1.23 14.03 -9.69
C ILE A 129 0.61 13.27 -8.54
N VAL A 130 -0.48 12.55 -8.83
CA VAL A 130 -1.29 11.85 -7.83
C VAL A 130 -1.44 10.38 -8.20
N SER A 131 -1.25 9.52 -7.21
CA SER A 131 -1.56 8.08 -7.29
C SER A 131 -2.53 7.71 -6.16
N GLU A 132 -3.50 6.84 -6.45
CA GLU A 132 -4.44 6.34 -5.44
C GLU A 132 -3.79 5.19 -4.66
N VAL A 133 -3.90 5.25 -3.34
CA VAL A 133 -3.53 4.17 -2.42
C VAL A 133 -4.82 3.59 -1.86
N ASP A 134 -5.11 2.35 -2.22
CA ASP A 134 -6.31 1.63 -1.78
C ASP A 134 -5.93 0.61 -0.70
N LEU A 135 -6.44 0.82 0.51
CA LEU A 135 -6.17 -0.05 1.66
C LEU A 135 -7.37 -0.93 2.01
N THR A 136 -8.39 -0.97 1.15
CA THR A 136 -9.66 -1.67 1.40
C THR A 136 -9.48 -3.16 1.68
N ASP A 137 -8.50 -3.80 1.04
CA ASP A 137 -8.22 -5.23 1.23
C ASP A 137 -7.26 -5.51 2.40
N VAL A 138 -6.50 -4.50 2.84
CA VAL A 138 -5.44 -4.66 3.85
C VAL A 138 -5.95 -4.33 5.24
N ILE A 139 -6.60 -3.18 5.44
CA ILE A 139 -7.09 -2.73 6.75
C ILE A 139 -7.98 -3.77 7.45
N PRO A 140 -8.91 -4.46 6.78
CA PRO A 140 -9.75 -5.48 7.42
C PRO A 140 -8.99 -6.71 7.95
N THR A 141 -7.74 -6.92 7.52
CA THR A 141 -6.89 -8.02 7.98
C THR A 141 -6.09 -7.68 9.23
N LEU A 142 -6.04 -6.40 9.60
CA LEU A 142 -5.28 -5.89 10.74
C LEU A 142 -6.15 -5.88 12.00
N GLU A 143 -5.54 -6.14 13.15
CA GLU A 143 -6.22 -6.00 14.44
C GLU A 143 -6.43 -4.53 14.79
N SER A 144 -7.40 -4.24 15.68
CA SER A 144 -7.58 -2.89 16.21
C SER A 144 -6.30 -2.38 16.84
N GLY A 145 -5.92 -1.14 16.52
CA GLY A 145 -4.74 -0.52 17.10
C GLY A 145 -4.23 0.68 16.32
N LEU A 146 -3.09 1.20 16.80
CA LEU A 146 -2.36 2.27 16.14
C LEU A 146 -1.33 1.68 15.18
N TYR A 147 -1.28 2.24 13.99
CA TYR A 147 -0.37 1.86 12.91
C TYR A 147 0.26 3.11 12.30
N SER A 148 1.34 2.92 11.56
CA SER A 148 1.86 3.94 10.65
C SER A 148 1.94 3.41 9.22
N ILE A 149 1.72 4.30 8.26
CA ILE A 149 2.01 4.05 6.85
C ILE A 149 3.22 4.88 6.47
N GLU A 150 4.31 4.21 6.13
CA GLU A 150 5.46 4.81 5.48
C GLU A 150 5.34 4.58 3.97
N ILE A 151 5.26 5.64 3.18
CA ILE A 151 5.10 5.59 1.72
C ILE A 151 6.17 6.42 1.01
N TRP A 152 6.61 5.93 -0.15
CA TRP A 152 7.63 6.58 -0.99
C TRP A 152 7.40 6.31 -2.47
N SER A 153 7.99 7.15 -3.31
CA SER A 153 8.03 6.90 -4.76
C SER A 153 9.19 5.97 -5.10
N SER A 154 8.97 5.11 -6.09
CA SER A 154 10.02 4.26 -6.69
C SER A 154 10.81 4.97 -7.79
N ALA A 155 10.55 6.25 -8.06
CA ALA A 155 11.34 7.03 -9.00
C ALA A 155 12.78 7.14 -8.51
N ARG A 156 13.75 7.02 -9.43
CA ARG A 156 15.18 7.02 -9.09
C ARG A 156 15.62 8.34 -8.48
N GLU A 157 15.02 9.44 -8.91
CA GLU A 157 15.37 10.79 -8.51
C GLU A 157 14.91 11.08 -7.08
N SER A 158 13.78 10.52 -6.64
CA SER A 158 13.23 10.70 -5.29
C SER A 158 13.62 9.58 -4.32
N ASP A 159 14.65 8.80 -4.64
CA ASP A 159 15.13 7.73 -3.77
C ASP A 159 15.48 8.27 -2.37
N GLY A 160 14.99 7.57 -1.35
CA GLY A 160 15.13 7.97 0.05
C GLY A 160 14.09 8.97 0.56
N PHE A 161 13.28 9.61 -0.28
CA PHE A 161 12.21 10.51 0.18
C PHE A 161 10.97 9.71 0.60
N ARG A 162 10.65 9.78 1.90
CA ARG A 162 9.56 9.04 2.52
C ARG A 162 8.68 9.99 3.31
N THR A 163 7.39 9.67 3.40
CA THR A 163 6.48 10.30 4.35
C THR A 163 5.81 9.23 5.20
N GLU A 164 5.52 9.56 6.46
CA GLU A 164 4.85 8.67 7.38
C GLU A 164 3.62 9.35 7.97
N ILE A 165 2.48 8.64 7.93
CA ILE A 165 1.25 9.06 8.62
C ILE A 165 0.84 8.01 9.64
N ASN A 166 0.18 8.44 10.69
CA ASN A 166 -0.42 7.52 11.67
C ASN A 166 -1.85 7.20 11.27
N LEU A 167 -2.24 5.94 11.49
CA LEU A 167 -3.58 5.43 11.33
C LEU A 167 -4.05 4.83 12.66
N GLU A 168 -5.28 5.15 13.03
CA GLU A 168 -5.99 4.43 14.07
C GLU A 168 -6.96 3.47 13.38
N ILE A 169 -6.69 2.17 13.50
CA ILE A 169 -7.56 1.13 12.98
C ILE A 169 -8.44 0.67 14.13
N THR A 170 -9.74 0.83 13.95
CA THR A 170 -10.73 0.25 14.85
C THR A 170 -11.45 -0.84 14.07
N THR A 171 -11.25 -2.11 14.42
CA THR A 171 -11.91 -3.27 13.78
C THR A 171 -13.41 -3.31 14.02
N ASP A 172 -13.97 -2.34 14.75
CA ASP A 172 -15.40 -2.06 14.77
C ASP A 172 -15.89 -1.38 13.48
N ALA A 173 -14.98 -0.86 12.65
CA ALA A 173 -15.25 -0.47 11.27
C ALA A 173 -15.42 -1.73 10.40
N LYS A 174 -16.60 -2.32 10.45
CA LYS A 174 -16.94 -3.42 9.56
C LYS A 174 -16.89 -2.94 8.09
N VAL A 175 -16.30 -3.76 7.22
CA VAL A 175 -16.31 -3.52 5.77
C VAL A 175 -17.76 -3.36 5.28
N GLY A 176 -18.03 -2.30 4.52
CA GLY A 176 -19.39 -1.98 4.03
C GLY A 176 -20.23 -1.11 4.95
N VAL A 177 -19.60 -0.39 5.90
CA VAL A 177 -20.28 0.64 6.69
C VAL A 177 -20.75 1.77 5.78
N THR A 178 -22.04 2.09 5.88
CA THR A 178 -22.72 3.21 5.22
C THR A 178 -23.09 4.24 6.28
N THR A 179 -22.87 5.51 5.98
CA THR A 179 -23.27 6.64 6.82
C THR A 179 -24.57 7.26 6.30
N LEU A 180 -25.53 7.49 7.19
CA LEU A 180 -26.83 8.08 6.84
C LEU A 180 -27.37 8.96 7.96
N VAL A 181 -27.96 10.10 7.59
CA VAL A 181 -28.76 10.93 8.51
C VAL A 181 -30.16 10.35 8.61
N VAL A 182 -30.60 10.07 9.84
CA VAL A 182 -31.85 9.38 10.13
C VAL A 182 -32.49 9.91 11.41
N SER A 183 -33.74 9.54 11.66
CA SER A 183 -34.37 9.76 12.97
C SER A 183 -34.66 8.45 13.69
N LEU A 184 -34.30 8.36 14.97
CA LEU A 184 -34.70 7.27 15.84
C LEU A 184 -36.21 7.34 16.11
N VAL A 185 -36.94 6.30 15.71
CA VAL A 185 -38.39 6.20 15.92
C VAL A 185 -38.71 5.56 17.26
N GLY A 186 -37.97 4.50 17.61
CA GLY A 186 -38.17 3.80 18.88
C GLY A 186 -37.33 2.54 19.01
N ILE A 187 -37.34 1.98 20.22
CA ILE A 187 -36.66 0.72 20.56
C ILE A 187 -37.65 -0.43 20.33
N VAL A 188 -37.28 -1.42 19.51
CA VAL A 188 -38.09 -2.61 19.26
C VAL A 188 -37.85 -3.65 20.35
N ASP A 189 -36.57 -3.91 20.64
CA ASP A 189 -36.12 -4.82 21.69
C ASP A 189 -34.72 -4.41 22.16
N ASN A 190 -34.12 -5.18 23.08
CA ASN A 190 -32.82 -4.88 23.68
C ASN A 190 -31.66 -4.83 22.66
N ASN A 191 -31.86 -5.33 21.45
CA ASN A 191 -30.86 -5.46 20.40
C ASN A 191 -31.28 -4.83 19.08
N SER A 192 -32.41 -4.12 19.02
CA SER A 192 -32.97 -3.61 17.76
C SER A 192 -33.75 -2.30 17.92
N VAL A 193 -33.66 -1.46 16.89
CA VAL A 193 -34.30 -0.14 16.85
C VAL A 193 -34.99 0.11 15.52
N GLU A 194 -36.05 0.93 15.54
CA GLU A 194 -36.68 1.48 14.35
C GLU A 194 -36.07 2.82 13.97
N ILE A 195 -35.65 2.92 12.72
CA ILE A 195 -35.03 4.09 12.14
C ILE A 195 -35.84 4.55 10.94
N LYS A 196 -36.05 5.86 10.83
CA LYS A 196 -36.72 6.51 9.71
C LYS A 196 -35.70 7.29 8.88
N ASP A 197 -35.61 6.98 7.60
CA ASP A 197 -34.76 7.72 6.65
C ASP A 197 -35.41 9.05 6.21
N GLU A 198 -34.65 9.88 5.46
CA GLU A 198 -35.13 11.17 4.94
C GLU A 198 -36.35 11.03 4.02
N ALA A 199 -36.50 9.89 3.34
CA ALA A 199 -37.67 9.61 2.50
C ALA A 199 -38.91 9.19 3.33
N GLY A 200 -38.79 9.14 4.66
CA GLY A 200 -39.85 8.74 5.58
C GLY A 200 -40.07 7.24 5.66
N LYS A 201 -39.19 6.43 5.07
CA LYS A 201 -39.28 4.97 5.12
C LYS A 201 -38.66 4.47 6.43
N VAL A 202 -39.44 3.66 7.13
CA VAL A 202 -39.02 3.05 8.41
C VAL A 202 -38.42 1.66 8.15
N LYS A 203 -37.31 1.37 8.81
CA LYS A 203 -36.64 0.06 8.81
C LYS A 203 -36.15 -0.28 10.21
N VAL A 204 -36.04 -1.59 10.48
CA VAL A 204 -35.49 -2.12 11.74
C VAL A 204 -34.02 -2.45 11.56
N TYR A 205 -33.18 -1.97 12.48
CA TYR A 205 -31.76 -2.26 12.54
C TYR A 205 -31.45 -3.00 13.83
N ARG A 206 -30.50 -3.93 13.78
CA ARG A 206 -29.84 -4.42 14.99
C ARG A 206 -28.84 -3.38 15.48
N ILE A 207 -28.50 -3.43 16.77
CA ILE A 207 -27.52 -2.52 17.38
C ILE A 207 -26.39 -3.29 18.06
N THR A 208 -25.18 -2.73 18.01
CA THR A 208 -24.01 -3.21 18.77
C THR A 208 -24.16 -2.89 20.26
N GLU A 209 -23.36 -3.54 21.11
CA GLU A 209 -23.32 -3.24 22.56
C GLU A 209 -22.90 -1.78 22.83
N GLU A 210 -22.03 -1.23 22.00
CA GLU A 210 -21.61 0.18 22.08
C GLU A 210 -22.82 1.11 21.91
N VAL A 211 -23.59 0.94 20.84
CA VAL A 211 -24.79 1.75 20.56
C VAL A 211 -25.85 1.63 21.66
N LYS A 212 -26.04 0.43 22.25
CA LYS A 212 -26.99 0.24 23.36
C LYS A 212 -26.73 1.17 24.53
N SER A 213 -25.45 1.41 24.84
CA SER A 213 -25.08 2.23 25.99
C SER A 213 -25.46 3.71 25.84
N TYR A 214 -25.61 4.19 24.60
CA TYR A 214 -25.96 5.58 24.28
C TYR A 214 -27.42 5.78 23.88
N LEU A 215 -28.16 4.70 23.63
CA LEU A 215 -29.50 4.77 23.04
C LEU A 215 -30.50 5.57 23.88
N SER A 216 -30.41 5.47 25.21
CA SER A 216 -31.26 6.23 26.12
C SER A 216 -30.96 7.73 26.16
N SER A 217 -29.81 8.17 25.63
CA SER A 217 -29.44 9.59 25.55
C SER A 217 -29.81 10.24 24.22
N ILE A 218 -30.30 9.47 23.25
CA ILE A 218 -30.69 10.00 21.94
C ILE A 218 -32.13 10.51 22.01
N PRO A 219 -32.38 11.79 21.71
CA PRO A 219 -33.73 12.32 21.64
C PRO A 219 -34.52 11.66 20.49
N GLU A 220 -35.73 11.20 20.79
CA GLU A 220 -36.62 10.59 19.79
C GLU A 220 -36.97 11.61 18.70
N ASN A 221 -37.03 11.13 17.45
CA ASN A 221 -37.35 11.93 16.27
C ASN A 221 -36.38 13.07 15.94
N GLU A 222 -35.26 13.21 16.63
CA GLU A 222 -34.19 14.12 16.23
C GLU A 222 -33.29 13.46 15.17
N PRO A 223 -32.78 14.26 14.21
CA PRO A 223 -31.84 13.75 13.22
C PRO A 223 -30.52 13.40 13.90
N VAL A 224 -30.04 12.19 13.63
CA VAL A 224 -28.73 11.69 14.05
C VAL A 224 -28.04 11.06 12.85
N THR A 225 -26.72 11.09 12.85
CA THR A 225 -25.92 10.39 11.85
C THR A 225 -25.62 8.99 12.38
N ILE A 226 -25.92 7.95 11.58
CA ILE A 226 -25.62 6.56 11.93
C ILE A 226 -24.58 5.98 10.98
N ASN A 227 -23.74 5.10 11.50
CA ASN A 227 -22.89 4.21 10.71
C ASN A 227 -23.44 2.79 10.82
N PHE A 228 -23.80 2.15 9.70
CA PHE A 228 -24.37 0.81 9.70
C PHE A 228 -23.82 -0.07 8.58
N TYR A 229 -23.79 -1.38 8.78
CA TYR A 229 -23.40 -2.36 7.76
C TYR A 229 -24.46 -3.46 7.64
N GLU A 230 -24.36 -4.28 6.58
CA GLU A 230 -25.21 -5.47 6.41
C GLU A 230 -24.43 -6.74 6.76
N GLU A 231 -24.97 -7.56 7.66
CA GLU A 231 -24.39 -8.85 8.06
C GLU A 231 -25.47 -9.92 7.96
N ASN A 232 -25.27 -10.91 7.08
CA ASN A 232 -26.22 -12.00 6.83
C ASN A 232 -27.65 -11.52 6.47
N GLY A 233 -27.76 -10.47 5.64
CA GLY A 233 -29.06 -9.92 5.24
C GLY A 233 -29.71 -8.97 6.26
N GLN A 234 -29.02 -8.68 7.37
CA GLN A 234 -29.53 -7.85 8.46
C GLN A 234 -28.70 -6.59 8.60
N LEU A 235 -29.37 -5.43 8.63
CA LEU A 235 -28.71 -4.15 8.88
C LEU A 235 -28.37 -4.02 10.37
N VAL A 236 -27.15 -3.58 10.66
CA VAL A 236 -26.62 -3.42 12.01
C VAL A 236 -25.97 -2.04 12.15
N ILE A 237 -26.44 -1.26 13.12
CA ILE A 237 -25.84 0.03 13.48
C ILE A 237 -24.62 -0.23 14.35
N SER A 238 -23.48 0.30 13.91
CA SER A 238 -22.19 0.25 14.59
C SER A 238 -21.95 1.46 15.48
N SER A 239 -22.36 2.65 15.04
CA SER A 239 -22.25 3.89 15.83
C SER A 239 -23.37 4.88 15.53
N ILE A 240 -23.63 5.77 16.48
CA ILE A 240 -24.55 6.91 16.33
C ILE A 240 -23.81 8.18 16.76
N ILE A 241 -23.90 9.21 15.94
CA ILE A 241 -23.32 10.54 16.14
C ILE A 241 -24.49 11.52 16.29
N VAL A 242 -24.57 12.16 17.44
CA VAL A 242 -25.55 13.21 17.75
C VAL A 242 -24.81 14.55 17.60
N ASP A 243 -25.31 15.42 16.73
CA ASP A 243 -24.77 16.78 16.51
C ASP A 243 -25.15 17.74 17.66
#